data_AF-A0A7S9PRR7-F1
#
_entry.id   AF-A0A7S9PRR7-F1
#
_cell.length_a   1.000
_cell.length_b   1.000
_cell.length_c   1.000
_cell.angle_alpha   90.00
_cell.angle_beta   90.00
_cell.angle_gamma   90.00
#
_symmetry.space_group_name_H-M   'P 1'
#
loop_
_entity.id
_entity.type
_entity.pdbx_description
1 polymer ?
#
loop_
_entity_poly.entity_id
_entity_poly.type
_entity_poly.pdbx_seq_one_letter_code
_entity_poly.pdbx_strand_id
1 'polypeptide(L)'
;MAAEQHPLALPPSLSPDDLDALSELSIVLAKVRAGLQSSNGIAAGSGATPGGASTQGQQLSFKDVPGATDGLKHKLQQARAQVRLLPDMERSIEEQNRELQDLEARIEKQRALLASLRDGGLKFGKEDAAVVGDRMET
;
A
#
# COMPACT_ATOMS: atom_id res chain seq x y z
N MET A 1 0.73 -19.45 -18.18
CA MET A 1 -0.29 -19.47 -17.11
C MET A 1 -0.43 -18.03 -16.64
N ALA A 2 -1.52 -17.35 -16.99
CA ALA A 2 -1.78 -15.99 -16.50
C ALA A 2 -2.17 -16.11 -15.03
N ALA A 3 -1.47 -15.42 -14.13
CA ALA A 3 -1.86 -15.35 -12.73
C ALA A 3 -3.22 -14.65 -12.66
N GLU A 4 -4.27 -15.38 -12.27
CA GLU A 4 -5.54 -14.75 -11.88
C GLU A 4 -5.22 -13.77 -10.75
N GLN A 5 -5.32 -12.48 -11.04
CA GLN A 5 -5.15 -11.45 -10.03
C GLN A 5 -6.26 -11.62 -9.00
N HIS A 6 -5.88 -11.73 -7.73
CA HIS A 6 -6.82 -11.77 -6.62
C HIS A 6 -7.79 -10.59 -6.74
N PRO A 7 -9.09 -10.73 -6.46
CA PRO A 7 -10.10 -9.66 -6.67
C PRO A 7 -9.81 -8.38 -5.88
N LEU A 8 -8.96 -8.47 -4.86
CA LEU A 8 -8.49 -7.36 -4.02
C LEU A 8 -7.02 -6.97 -4.29
N ALA A 9 -6.40 -7.50 -5.35
CA ALA A 9 -5.04 -7.15 -5.72
C ALA A 9 -4.99 -5.68 -6.20
N LEU A 10 -3.95 -4.98 -5.79
CA LEU A 10 -3.69 -3.63 -6.27
C LEU A 10 -3.45 -3.66 -7.80
N PRO A 11 -3.99 -2.71 -8.57
CA PRO A 11 -3.69 -2.59 -9.99
C PRO A 11 -2.16 -2.49 -10.19
N PRO A 12 -1.59 -3.22 -11.17
CA PRO A 12 -0.14 -3.22 -11.41
C PRO A 12 0.40 -1.87 -11.90
N SER A 13 -0.48 -0.93 -12.24
CA SER A 13 -0.17 0.44 -12.65
C SER A 13 -0.13 1.43 -11.49
N LEU A 14 -0.37 1.01 -10.24
CA LEU A 14 -0.27 1.86 -9.06
C LEU A 14 1.16 1.87 -8.54
N SER A 15 1.89 2.95 -8.80
CA SER A 15 3.16 3.23 -8.11
C SER A 15 2.89 4.14 -6.90
N PRO A 16 3.52 3.92 -5.74
CA PRO A 16 3.45 4.84 -4.60
C PRO A 16 3.84 6.28 -4.96
N ASP A 17 4.75 6.42 -5.92
CA ASP A 17 5.22 7.71 -6.42
C ASP A 17 4.11 8.52 -7.11
N ASP A 18 3.11 7.87 -7.71
CA ASP A 18 2.00 8.56 -8.39
C ASP A 18 1.08 9.29 -7.40
N LEU A 19 1.06 8.85 -6.13
CA LEU A 19 0.26 9.43 -5.06
C LEU A 19 1.02 10.52 -4.27
N ASP A 20 2.35 10.62 -4.42
CA ASP A 20 3.16 11.63 -3.73
C ASP A 20 3.10 13.01 -4.42
N ALA A 21 1.94 13.65 -4.32
CA ALA A 21 1.75 15.03 -4.76
C ALA A 21 2.29 16.06 -3.73
N LEU A 22 2.46 15.65 -2.46
CA LEU A 22 2.87 16.55 -1.38
C LEU A 22 4.33 16.99 -1.52
N SER A 23 5.23 16.05 -1.85
CA SER A 23 6.64 16.38 -2.08
C SER A 23 6.78 17.37 -3.24
N GLU A 24 6.09 17.16 -4.36
CA GLU A 24 6.11 18.08 -5.50
C GLU A 24 5.55 19.46 -5.16
N LEU A 25 4.43 19.53 -4.45
CA LEU A 25 3.83 20.79 -4.02
C LEU A 25 4.80 21.54 -3.09
N SER A 26 5.45 20.85 -2.15
CA SER A 26 6.43 21.46 -1.24
C SER A 26 7.61 22.09 -1.99
N ILE A 27 8.09 21.42 -3.04
CA ILE A 27 9.18 21.91 -3.89
C ILE A 27 8.72 23.14 -4.68
N VAL A 28 7.54 23.10 -5.31
CA VAL A 28 6.99 24.23 -6.06
C VAL A 28 6.77 25.43 -5.14
N LEU A 29 6.24 25.22 -3.94
CA LEU A 29 5.95 26.27 -2.98
C LEU A 29 7.23 26.89 -2.41
N ALA A 30 8.28 26.09 -2.16
CA ALA A 30 9.60 26.57 -1.80
C ALA A 30 10.21 27.47 -2.90
N LYS A 31 10.08 27.07 -4.16
CA LYS A 31 10.56 27.86 -5.31
C LYS A 31 9.78 29.16 -5.52
N VAL A 32 8.46 29.15 -5.34
CA VAL A 32 7.62 30.37 -5.39
C VAL A 32 7.95 31.32 -4.25
N ARG A 33 8.14 30.80 -3.03
CA ARG A 33 8.56 31.59 -1.86
C ARG A 33 9.92 32.26 -2.11
N ALA A 34 10.88 31.52 -2.66
CA ALA A 34 12.19 32.08 -3.01
C ALA A 34 12.10 33.20 -4.07
N GLY A 35 11.24 33.04 -5.10
CA GLY A 35 10.99 34.07 -6.12
C GLY A 35 10.36 35.34 -5.56
N LEU A 36 9.40 35.19 -4.64
CA LEU A 36 8.79 36.29 -3.87
C LEU A 36 9.81 37.07 -3.04
N GLN A 37 10.68 36.36 -2.31
CA GLN A 37 11.70 36.98 -1.47
C GLN A 37 12.73 37.78 -2.29
N SER A 38 13.11 37.28 -3.47
CA SER A 38 13.96 38.02 -4.42
C SER A 38 13.27 39.27 -4.97
N SER A 39 11.98 39.17 -5.31
CA SER A 39 11.23 40.29 -5.92
C SER A 39 11.02 41.44 -4.95
N ASN A 40 10.94 41.16 -3.66
CA ASN A 40 10.73 42.17 -2.62
C ASN A 40 12.04 42.77 -2.06
N GLY A 41 13.21 42.39 -2.59
CA GLY A 41 14.51 42.91 -2.11
C GLY A 41 14.83 42.58 -0.65
N ILE A 42 14.12 41.60 -0.06
CA ILE A 42 14.31 41.18 1.34
C ILE A 42 15.41 40.13 1.36
N ALA A 43 16.66 40.56 1.28
CA ALA A 43 17.78 39.75 1.73
C ALA A 43 17.72 39.67 3.27
N ALA A 44 16.88 38.78 3.79
CA ALA A 44 16.94 38.41 5.20
C ALA A 44 18.26 37.66 5.40
N GLY A 45 19.22 38.34 6.02
CA GLY A 45 20.49 37.77 6.40
C GLY A 45 20.31 36.53 7.29
N SER A 46 21.19 35.56 7.05
CA SER A 46 21.67 34.54 7.99
C SER A 46 20.62 33.69 8.71
N GLY A 47 20.40 32.51 8.14
CA GLY A 47 19.77 31.37 8.81
C GLY A 47 20.11 30.08 8.08
N ALA A 48 21.40 29.73 8.04
CA ALA A 48 21.85 28.44 7.54
C ALA A 48 21.34 27.33 8.47
N THR A 49 20.29 26.62 8.06
CA THR A 49 19.98 25.28 8.57
C THR A 49 20.75 24.26 7.71
N PRO A 50 21.77 23.56 8.24
CA PRO A 50 22.45 22.51 7.50
C PRO A 50 21.59 21.25 7.60
N GLY A 51 20.85 20.92 6.54
CA GLY A 51 20.05 19.70 6.53
C GLY A 51 18.77 19.81 5.70
N GLY A 52 18.89 20.10 4.42
CA GLY A 52 17.78 20.05 3.48
C GLY A 52 18.35 20.05 2.08
N ALA A 53 18.16 18.95 1.36
CA ALA A 53 18.74 18.73 0.05
C ALA A 53 18.59 19.95 -0.87
N SER A 54 19.71 20.37 -1.45
CA SER A 54 19.80 21.37 -2.50
C SER A 54 18.92 20.96 -3.70
N THR A 55 17.67 21.40 -3.73
CA THR A 55 16.92 21.48 -4.99
C THR A 55 17.30 22.79 -5.65
N GLN A 56 18.35 22.73 -6.48
CA GLN A 56 18.78 23.73 -7.46
C GLN A 56 17.80 24.90 -7.66
N GLY A 57 18.02 25.98 -6.89
CA GLY A 57 18.42 27.31 -7.38
C GLY A 57 17.60 28.06 -8.43
N GLN A 58 16.50 27.53 -8.99
CA GLN A 58 15.70 28.28 -9.95
C GLN A 58 14.48 28.87 -9.24
N GLN A 59 14.59 30.17 -8.90
CA GLN A 59 13.45 30.97 -8.50
C GLN A 59 12.40 30.90 -9.61
N LEU A 60 11.17 30.50 -9.26
CA LEU A 60 10.06 30.55 -10.19
C LEU A 60 9.54 31.99 -10.23
N SER A 61 9.60 32.63 -11.40
CA SER A 61 8.88 33.87 -11.64
C SER A 61 7.38 33.57 -11.62
N PHE A 62 6.55 34.55 -11.21
CA PHE A 62 5.09 34.40 -11.19
C PHE A 62 4.49 33.94 -12.53
N LYS A 63 5.16 34.26 -13.64
CA LYS A 63 4.76 33.84 -14.99
C LYS A 63 5.03 32.36 -15.28
N ASP A 64 5.96 31.75 -14.56
CA ASP A 64 6.40 30.36 -14.75
C ASP A 64 5.65 29.39 -13.82
N VAL A 65 4.91 29.90 -12.84
CA VAL A 65 4.10 29.10 -11.89
C VAL A 65 3.08 28.20 -12.60
N PRO A 66 2.33 28.66 -13.62
CA PRO A 66 1.40 27.80 -14.34
C PRO A 66 2.08 26.59 -15.00
N GLY A 67 3.26 26.78 -15.58
CA GLY A 67 4.05 25.69 -16.19
C GLY A 67 4.70 24.79 -15.14
N ALA A 68 5.22 25.36 -14.06
CA ALA A 68 5.84 24.59 -12.97
C ALA A 68 4.81 23.77 -12.15
N THR A 69 3.54 24.17 -12.16
CA THR A 69 2.43 23.43 -11.52
C THR A 69 1.73 22.44 -12.44
N ASP A 70 2.08 22.40 -13.73
CA ASP A 70 1.39 21.57 -14.70
C ASP A 70 1.61 20.06 -14.45
N GLY A 71 2.85 19.68 -14.12
CA GLY A 71 3.16 18.31 -13.69
C GLY A 71 2.36 17.88 -12.46
N LEU A 72 2.19 18.78 -11.48
CA LEU A 72 1.37 18.53 -10.30
C LEU A 72 -0.11 18.33 -10.67
N LYS A 73 -0.64 19.08 -11.65
CA LYS A 73 -2.02 18.88 -12.13
C LYS A 73 -2.19 17.51 -12.76
N HIS A 74 -1.28 17.13 -13.65
CA HIS A 74 -1.30 15.82 -14.30
C HIS A 74 -1.20 14.69 -13.27
N LYS A 75 -0.32 14.83 -12.29
CA LYS A 75 -0.15 13.87 -11.19
C LYS A 75 -1.41 13.75 -10.33
N LEU A 76 -2.04 14.86 -9.95
CA LEU A 76 -3.30 14.84 -9.21
C LEU A 76 -4.45 14.21 -10.00
N GLN A 77 -4.52 14.46 -11.30
CA GLN A 77 -5.51 13.83 -12.17
C GLN A 77 -5.28 12.32 -12.27
N GLN A 78 -4.03 11.91 -12.43
CA GLN A 78 -3.63 10.51 -12.48
C GLN A 78 -3.90 9.79 -11.15
N ALA A 79 -3.47 10.37 -10.03
CA ALA A 79 -3.76 9.87 -8.68
C ALA A 79 -5.26 9.71 -8.45
N ARG A 80 -6.09 10.68 -8.87
CA ARG A 80 -7.54 10.58 -8.74
C ARG A 80 -8.14 9.45 -9.59
N ALA A 81 -7.64 9.24 -10.80
CA ALA A 81 -8.07 8.14 -11.66
C ALA A 81 -7.68 6.79 -11.05
N GLN A 82 -6.46 6.70 -10.53
CA GLN A 82 -5.91 5.52 -9.87
C GLN A 82 -6.63 5.14 -8.58
N VAL A 83 -6.96 6.12 -7.73
CA VAL A 83 -7.74 5.91 -6.50
C VAL A 83 -9.13 5.35 -6.81
N ARG A 84 -9.75 5.75 -7.93
CA ARG A 84 -11.05 5.19 -8.37
C ARG A 84 -10.97 3.75 -8.87
N LEU A 85 -9.77 3.29 -9.22
CA LEU A 85 -9.53 1.91 -9.68
C LEU A 85 -9.16 0.99 -8.50
N LEU A 86 -9.01 1.52 -7.28
CA LEU A 86 -8.71 0.70 -6.12
C LEU A 86 -9.91 -0.20 -5.79
N PRO A 87 -9.68 -1.51 -5.56
CA PRO A 87 -10.74 -2.42 -5.18
C PRO A 87 -11.24 -2.10 -3.76
N ASP A 88 -12.50 -2.44 -3.50
CA ASP A 88 -13.13 -2.37 -2.17
C ASP A 88 -13.12 -0.98 -1.50
N MET A 89 -13.07 0.08 -2.32
CA MET A 89 -13.16 1.48 -1.87
C MET A 89 -14.54 1.91 -1.37
N GLU A 90 -15.60 1.16 -1.71
CA GLU A 90 -16.98 1.48 -1.35
C GLU A 90 -17.37 0.97 0.04
N ARG A 91 -16.54 0.11 0.64
CA ARG A 91 -16.82 -0.56 1.90
C ARG A 91 -16.17 0.17 3.07
N SER A 92 -16.86 0.18 4.20
CA SER A 92 -16.32 0.76 5.44
C SER A 92 -15.30 -0.16 6.12
N ILE A 93 -14.42 0.43 6.93
CA ILE A 93 -13.44 -0.32 7.73
C ILE A 93 -14.14 -1.25 8.72
N GLU A 94 -15.28 -0.82 9.28
CA GLU A 94 -16.07 -1.62 10.21
C GLU A 94 -16.60 -2.90 9.56
N GLU A 95 -17.08 -2.83 8.32
CA GLU A 95 -17.57 -3.99 7.57
C GLU A 95 -16.43 -4.95 7.22
N GLN A 96 -15.28 -4.42 6.79
CA GLN A 96 -14.08 -5.23 6.53
C GLN A 96 -13.60 -5.94 7.80
N ASN A 97 -13.60 -5.26 8.95
CA ASN A 97 -13.22 -5.86 10.24
C ASN A 97 -14.19 -6.97 10.68
N ARG A 98 -15.49 -6.81 10.45
CA ARG A 98 -16.47 -7.89 10.72
C ARG A 98 -16.19 -9.10 9.84
N GLU A 99 -15.96 -8.89 8.55
CA GLU A 99 -15.61 -9.99 7.65
C GLU A 99 -14.32 -10.69 8.07
N LEU A 100 -13.29 -9.95 8.47
CA LEU A 100 -12.05 -10.52 8.99
C LEU A 100 -12.33 -11.43 10.19
N GLN A 101 -13.15 -11.00 11.15
CA GLN A 101 -13.51 -11.82 12.31
C GLN A 101 -14.24 -13.11 11.90
N ASP A 102 -15.18 -13.02 10.95
CA ASP A 102 -15.91 -14.19 10.45
C ASP A 102 -14.98 -15.17 9.72
N LEU A 103 -14.05 -14.64 8.90
CA LEU A 103 -13.05 -15.43 8.20
C LEU A 103 -12.07 -16.10 9.16
N GLU A 104 -11.59 -15.40 10.17
CA GLU A 104 -10.71 -15.95 11.22
C GLU A 104 -11.41 -17.08 11.97
N ALA A 105 -12.67 -16.89 12.38
CA ALA A 105 -13.46 -17.93 13.03
C ALA A 105 -13.67 -19.15 12.12
N ARG A 106 -13.82 -18.94 10.81
CA ARG A 106 -13.92 -20.03 9.83
C ARG A 106 -12.60 -20.78 9.68
N ILE A 107 -11.47 -20.07 9.62
CA ILE A 107 -10.12 -20.65 9.56
C ILE A 107 -9.86 -21.50 10.81
N GLU A 108 -10.25 -21.01 11.98
CA GLU A 108 -10.09 -21.75 13.24
C GLU A 108 -10.86 -23.06 13.22
N LYS A 109 -12.14 -23.04 12.81
CA LYS A 109 -12.96 -24.24 12.63
C LYS A 109 -12.33 -25.22 11.64
N GLN A 110 -11.83 -24.73 10.51
CA GLN A 110 -11.16 -25.56 9.51
C GLN A 110 -9.88 -26.18 10.06
N ARG A 111 -9.06 -25.43 10.81
CA ARG A 111 -7.87 -25.96 11.48
C ARG A 111 -8.20 -27.03 12.51
N ALA A 112 -9.24 -26.84 13.31
CA ALA A 112 -9.70 -27.83 14.28
C ALA A 112 -10.19 -29.12 13.60
N LEU A 113 -10.93 -28.98 12.49
CA LEU A 113 -11.39 -30.12 11.71
C LEU A 113 -10.21 -30.89 11.08
N LEU A 114 -9.23 -30.19 10.49
CA LEU A 114 -8.01 -30.81 9.98
C LEU A 114 -7.20 -31.51 11.08
N ALA A 115 -7.11 -30.94 12.29
CA ALA A 115 -6.47 -31.59 13.42
C ALA A 115 -7.19 -32.87 13.82
N SER A 116 -8.54 -32.85 13.89
CA SER A 116 -9.34 -34.03 14.19
C SER A 116 -9.21 -35.14 13.13
N LEU A 117 -9.15 -34.76 11.84
CA LEU A 117 -8.92 -35.70 10.73
C LEU A 117 -7.53 -36.33 10.80
N ARG A 118 -6.50 -35.53 11.11
CA ARG A 118 -5.13 -36.03 11.33
C ARG A 118 -5.11 -37.03 12.48
N ASP A 119 -5.69 -36.66 13.63
CA ASP A 119 -5.66 -37.51 14.82
C ASP A 119 -6.49 -38.79 14.63
N GLY A 120 -7.63 -38.70 13.94
CA GLY A 120 -8.43 -39.85 13.52
C GLY A 120 -7.68 -40.77 12.55
N GLY A 121 -7.06 -40.22 11.51
CA GLY A 121 -6.26 -40.99 10.54
C GLY A 121 -5.07 -41.70 11.19
N LEU A 122 -4.41 -41.08 12.17
CA LEU A 122 -3.33 -41.71 12.95
C LEU A 122 -3.85 -42.87 13.82
N LYS A 123 -5.05 -42.76 14.38
CA LYS A 123 -5.69 -43.84 15.14
C LYS A 123 -6.09 -45.01 14.25
N PHE A 124 -6.77 -44.75 13.13
CA PHE A 124 -7.12 -45.77 12.15
C PHE A 124 -5.87 -46.51 11.63
N GLY A 125 -4.81 -45.78 11.27
CA GLY A 125 -3.56 -46.42 10.82
C GLY A 125 -2.86 -47.26 11.89
N LYS A 126 -2.99 -46.89 13.17
CA LYS A 126 -2.42 -47.65 14.29
C LYS A 126 -3.25 -48.90 14.62
N GLU A 127 -4.57 -48.82 14.52
CA GLU A 127 -5.49 -49.95 14.69
C GLU A 127 -5.32 -50.97 13.57
N ASP A 128 -5.22 -50.54 12.31
CA ASP A 128 -4.91 -51.42 11.18
C ASP A 128 -3.54 -52.11 11.31
N ALA A 129 -2.51 -51.37 11.75
CA ALA A 129 -1.18 -51.93 11.96
C ALA A 129 -1.15 -52.97 13.11
N ALA A 130 -1.93 -52.75 14.17
CA ALA A 130 -2.04 -53.70 15.29
C ALA A 130 -2.78 -54.98 14.87
N VAL A 131 -3.85 -54.88 14.08
CA VAL A 131 -4.61 -56.03 13.56
C VAL A 131 -3.78 -56.84 12.56
N VAL A 132 -2.95 -56.19 11.73
CA VAL A 132 -2.04 -56.88 10.80
C VAL A 132 -0.88 -57.56 11.55
N GLY A 133 -0.35 -56.94 12.62
CA GLY A 133 0.68 -57.54 13.47
C GLY A 133 0.20 -58.80 14.20
N ASP A 134 -1.01 -58.75 14.77
CA ASP A 134 -1.64 -59.89 15.48
C ASP A 134 -1.88 -61.09 14.54
N ARG A 135 -2.17 -60.83 13.25
CA ARG A 135 -2.38 -61.87 12.23
C ARG A 135 -1.10 -62.53 11.72
N MET A 136 0.09 -61.98 12.02
CA MET A 136 1.38 -62.55 11.66
C MET A 136 2.06 -63.34 12.79
N GLU A 137 1.46 -63.39 13.99
CA GLU A 137 2.03 -64.09 15.16
C GLU A 137 1.38 -65.46 15.47
N THR A 138 0.61 -66.04 14.54
CA THR A 138 0.05 -67.41 14.65
C THR A 138 0.49 -68.30 13.50
#